data_AF-A0A9D2QY70-F1
#
_entry.id   AF-A0A9D2QY70-F1
#
_cell.length_a   1.000
_cell.length_b   1.000
_cell.length_c   1.000
_cell.angle_alpha   90.00
_cell.angle_beta   90.00
_cell.angle_gamma   90.00
#
_symmetry.space_group_name_H-M   'P 1'
#
loop_
_entity.id
_entity.type
_entity.pdbx_description
1 polymer ?
#
loop_
_entity_poly.entity_id
_entity_poly.type
_entity_poly.pdbx_seq_one_letter_code
_entity_poly.pdbx_strand_id
1 'polypeptide(L)'
;HGGMCDAFREDVEWQFMTGGQWVSHPGGDGVNYRVNICKGSSPIVEGIEDFDVCSEQYYLHVDPAVEVLATTRFPIVSYYHISNKEVDMPVAWTKFWGNGRVFYNSLGHHDDVFDKSPEAELLMERGMLWAAEGKRYAKEHGLTTERFENTAKMY
;
A
#
# COMPACT_ATOMS: atom_id res chain seq x y z
N HIS A 1 -12.38 7.30 1.00
CA HIS A 1 -11.83 7.08 2.36
C HIS A 1 -12.20 5.67 2.82
N GLY A 2 -11.26 4.93 3.43
CA GLY A 2 -11.46 3.51 3.77
C GLY A 2 -11.34 2.55 2.58
N GLY A 3 -10.30 2.72 1.75
CA GLY A 3 -10.09 1.98 0.49
C GLY A 3 -9.77 0.48 0.67
N MET A 4 -8.81 -0.02 -0.12
CA MET A 4 -8.56 -1.46 -0.24
C MET A 4 -8.32 -2.18 1.10
N CYS A 5 -7.57 -1.58 2.04
CA CYS A 5 -7.23 -2.21 3.32
C CYS A 5 -8.23 -1.95 4.46
N ASP A 6 -9.28 -1.14 4.25
CA ASP A 6 -10.37 -0.94 5.23
C ASP A 6 -11.67 -1.64 4.79
N ALA A 7 -11.74 -2.09 3.53
CA ALA A 7 -12.82 -2.93 3.03
C ALA A 7 -12.75 -4.37 3.60
N PHE A 8 -13.92 -5.03 3.68
CA PHE A 8 -14.07 -6.44 4.05
C PHE A 8 -13.32 -6.83 5.34
N ARG A 9 -13.55 -6.09 6.44
CA ARG A 9 -12.80 -6.22 7.70
C ARG A 9 -12.88 -7.60 8.39
N GLU A 10 -13.87 -8.40 8.05
CA GLU A 10 -14.05 -9.76 8.58
C GLU A 10 -13.54 -10.85 7.61
N ASP A 11 -13.02 -10.47 6.45
CA ASP A 11 -12.50 -11.39 5.44
C ASP A 11 -10.97 -11.51 5.54
N VAL A 12 -10.52 -12.59 6.17
CA VAL A 12 -9.09 -12.86 6.35
C VAL A 12 -8.37 -13.14 5.03
N GLU A 13 -9.07 -13.65 4.01
CA GLU A 13 -8.47 -13.92 2.70
C GLU A 13 -8.28 -12.62 1.93
N TRP A 14 -9.21 -11.66 2.04
CA TRP A 14 -9.03 -10.31 1.51
C TRP A 14 -7.83 -9.61 2.15
N GLN A 15 -7.70 -9.68 3.47
CA GLN A 15 -6.57 -9.08 4.20
C GLN A 15 -5.25 -9.74 3.81
N PHE A 16 -5.25 -11.06 3.63
CA PHE A 16 -4.06 -11.78 3.17
C PHE A 16 -3.72 -11.43 1.72
N MET A 17 -4.69 -11.32 0.82
CA MET A 17 -4.47 -10.92 -0.57
C MET A 17 -3.90 -9.52 -0.68
N THR A 18 -4.47 -8.56 0.05
CA THR A 18 -4.08 -7.14 0.00
C THR A 18 -2.77 -6.87 0.75
N GLY A 19 -2.46 -7.68 1.77
CA GLY A 19 -1.24 -7.57 2.55
C GLY A 19 -1.27 -6.46 3.61
N GLY A 20 -2.45 -5.92 3.92
CA GLY A 20 -2.59 -4.90 4.95
C GLY A 20 -4.00 -4.76 5.50
N GLN A 21 -4.10 -4.24 6.72
CA GLN A 21 -5.34 -3.93 7.41
C GLN A 21 -5.27 -2.49 7.93
N TRP A 22 -6.28 -1.69 7.62
CA TRP A 22 -6.48 -0.40 8.27
C TRP A 22 -6.86 -0.60 9.74
N VAL A 23 -6.10 0.04 10.63
CA VAL A 23 -6.34 -0.02 12.07
C VAL A 23 -6.96 1.29 12.55
N SER A 24 -6.29 2.42 12.25
CA SER A 24 -6.71 3.75 12.67
C SER A 24 -5.94 4.83 11.92
N HIS A 25 -6.27 6.09 12.19
CA HIS A 25 -5.53 7.29 11.72
C HIS A 25 -5.41 8.35 12.83
N PRO A 26 -4.71 8.04 13.95
CA PRO A 26 -4.49 9.02 15.02
C PRO A 26 -3.91 10.33 14.48
N GLY A 27 -4.49 11.46 14.89
CA GLY A 27 -4.16 12.79 14.34
C GLY A 27 -5.25 13.33 13.42
N GLY A 28 -6.08 12.46 12.84
CA GLY A 28 -7.16 12.85 11.94
C GLY A 28 -6.65 13.30 10.58
N ASP A 29 -7.50 14.02 9.85
CA ASP A 29 -7.19 14.61 8.55
C ASP A 29 -6.51 15.99 8.69
N GLY A 30 -5.89 16.47 7.60
CA GLY A 30 -5.20 17.77 7.55
C GLY A 30 -3.83 17.78 8.21
N VAL A 31 -3.20 16.62 8.37
CA VAL A 31 -1.86 16.47 8.94
C VAL A 31 -0.83 16.59 7.82
N ASN A 32 0.18 17.43 8.02
CA ASN A 32 1.30 17.52 7.09
C ASN A 32 2.32 16.41 7.39
N TYR A 33 2.68 15.63 6.39
CA TYR A 33 3.69 14.60 6.50
C TYR A 33 4.46 14.44 5.19
N ARG A 34 5.66 13.86 5.29
CA ARG A 34 6.48 13.53 4.14
C ARG A 34 6.27 12.07 3.76
N VAL A 35 6.11 11.83 2.45
CA VAL A 35 6.18 10.51 1.84
C VAL A 35 7.61 10.28 1.38
N ASN A 36 8.20 9.21 1.86
CA ASN A 36 9.56 8.79 1.53
C ASN A 36 9.51 7.64 0.53
N ILE A 37 10.08 7.84 -0.65
CA ILE A 37 10.12 6.84 -1.71
C ILE A 37 11.22 5.82 -1.42
N CYS A 38 10.90 4.54 -1.49
CA CYS A 38 11.86 3.45 -1.41
C CYS A 38 12.59 3.31 -2.76
N LYS A 39 13.58 4.17 -3.01
CA LYS A 39 14.32 4.23 -4.28
C LYS A 39 14.92 2.87 -4.67
N GLY A 40 14.62 2.41 -5.88
CA GLY A 40 15.11 1.13 -6.41
C GLY A 40 14.28 -0.11 -6.03
N SER A 41 13.19 0.05 -5.28
CA SER A 41 12.26 -1.07 -4.93
C SER A 41 11.49 -1.61 -6.14
N SER A 42 11.13 -0.75 -7.10
CA SER A 42 10.31 -1.12 -8.25
C SER A 42 10.41 -0.10 -9.38
N PRO A 43 10.22 -0.51 -10.65
CA PRO A 43 10.05 0.42 -11.77
C PRO A 43 8.93 1.45 -11.56
N ILE A 44 7.93 1.13 -10.73
CA ILE A 44 6.84 2.06 -10.38
C ILE A 44 7.40 3.37 -9.82
N VAL A 45 8.44 3.30 -8.98
CA VAL A 45 8.99 4.46 -8.26
C VAL A 45 10.20 5.12 -8.92
N GLU A 46 10.58 4.67 -10.12
CA GLU A 46 11.76 5.23 -10.81
C GLU A 46 11.59 6.72 -11.12
N GLY A 47 12.54 7.53 -10.66
CA GLY A 47 12.53 8.98 -10.86
C GLY A 47 11.49 9.75 -10.03
N ILE A 48 10.76 9.08 -9.12
CA ILE A 48 9.88 9.75 -8.17
C ILE A 48 10.72 10.17 -6.95
N GLU A 49 10.67 11.45 -6.60
CA GLU A 49 11.34 12.00 -5.42
C GLU A 49 10.40 12.00 -4.21
N ASP A 50 10.97 12.13 -3.02
CA ASP A 50 10.20 12.31 -1.79
C ASP A 50 9.38 13.60 -1.84
N PHE A 51 8.11 13.54 -1.44
CA PHE A 51 7.16 14.64 -1.53
C PHE A 51 6.37 14.83 -0.24
N ASP A 52 5.87 16.04 -0.02
CA ASP A 52 5.04 16.37 1.13
C ASP A 52 3.55 16.27 0.77
N VAL A 53 2.74 15.84 1.74
CA VAL A 53 1.28 15.69 1.63
C VAL A 53 0.62 16.29 2.86
N CYS A 54 -0.58 16.83 2.69
CA CYS A 54 -1.45 17.23 3.79
C CYS A 54 -2.77 16.44 3.69
N SER A 55 -2.92 15.43 4.55
CA SER A 55 -4.05 14.48 4.61
C SER A 55 -4.02 13.76 5.96
N GLU A 56 -4.85 12.77 6.17
CA GLU A 56 -4.67 11.77 7.22
C GLU A 56 -3.48 10.82 6.97
N GLN A 57 -2.89 10.32 8.05
CA GLN A 57 -1.93 9.20 8.00
C GLN A 57 -2.60 7.92 8.48
N TYR A 58 -2.50 6.84 7.72
CA TYR A 58 -2.99 5.53 8.16
C TYR A 58 -1.98 4.81 9.03
N TYR A 59 -2.45 4.24 10.14
CA TYR A 59 -1.76 3.22 10.89
C TYR A 59 -2.27 1.85 10.44
N LEU A 60 -1.36 1.00 9.95
CA LEU A 60 -1.69 -0.26 9.31
C LEU A 60 -1.05 -1.42 10.08
N HIS A 61 -1.73 -2.56 10.11
CA HIS A 61 -1.03 -3.84 10.24
C HIS A 61 -0.67 -4.31 8.84
N VAL A 62 0.59 -4.69 8.64
CA VAL A 62 1.14 -4.98 7.30
C VAL A 62 1.75 -6.37 7.28
N ASP A 63 1.47 -7.13 6.22
CA ASP A 63 2.09 -8.41 5.95
C ASP A 63 3.57 -8.22 5.62
N PRO A 64 4.51 -8.92 6.28
CA PRO A 64 5.94 -8.78 6.00
C PRO A 64 6.36 -9.15 4.57
N ALA A 65 5.49 -9.81 3.79
CA ALA A 65 5.76 -10.21 2.42
C ALA A 65 5.46 -9.12 1.37
N VAL A 66 4.95 -7.94 1.75
CA VAL A 66 4.73 -6.84 0.79
C VAL A 66 6.06 -6.22 0.35
N GLU A 67 6.14 -5.80 -0.90
CA GLU A 67 7.26 -4.99 -1.41
C GLU A 67 6.89 -3.51 -1.23
N VAL A 68 7.52 -2.85 -0.26
CA VAL A 68 7.21 -1.46 0.10
C VAL A 68 7.80 -0.50 -0.93
N LEU A 69 6.94 0.36 -1.48
CA LEU A 69 7.32 1.35 -2.49
C LEU A 69 7.53 2.74 -1.89
N ALA A 70 6.76 3.07 -0.86
CA ALA A 70 6.88 4.34 -0.15
C ALA A 70 6.43 4.17 1.30
N THR A 71 7.05 4.95 2.19
CA THR A 71 6.70 5.03 3.62
C THR A 71 6.41 6.46 4.04
N THR A 72 5.88 6.63 5.25
CA THR A 72 5.89 7.90 5.96
C THR A 72 6.28 7.67 7.41
N ARG A 73 6.87 8.67 8.06
CA ARG A 73 7.12 8.63 9.50
C ARG A 73 5.81 8.85 10.24
N PHE A 74 5.29 7.80 10.86
CA PHE A 74 4.07 7.87 11.66
C PHE A 74 4.39 8.48 13.05
N PRO A 75 3.74 9.58 13.43
CA PRO A 75 4.09 10.33 14.64
C PRO A 75 3.53 9.69 15.91
N ILE A 76 4.05 10.14 17.06
CA ILE A 76 3.41 9.94 18.36
C ILE A 76 2.43 11.10 18.58
N VAL A 77 1.13 10.83 18.62
CA VAL A 77 0.09 11.84 18.92
C VAL A 77 -0.79 11.42 20.10
N SER A 78 -1.46 12.39 20.73
CA SER A 78 -2.37 12.15 21.87
C SER A 78 -3.53 11.22 21.50
N TYR A 79 -3.34 9.93 21.76
CA TYR A 79 -4.30 8.84 21.59
C TYR A 79 -3.76 7.59 22.31
N TYR A 80 -4.50 6.48 22.33
CA TYR A 80 -4.10 5.25 23.05
C TYR A 80 -2.72 4.70 22.65
N HIS A 81 -2.27 4.93 21.41
CA HIS A 81 -0.95 4.49 20.93
C HIS A 81 0.24 5.35 21.42
N ILE A 82 0.02 6.45 22.16
CA ILE A 82 1.07 7.43 22.54
C ILE A 82 2.25 6.81 23.31
N SER A 83 2.04 5.69 24.01
CA SER A 83 3.08 5.00 24.78
C SER A 83 4.09 4.24 23.92
N ASN A 84 3.95 4.24 22.60
CA ASN A 84 4.84 3.58 21.65
C ASN A 84 5.88 4.55 21.07
N LYS A 85 6.73 4.03 20.19
CA LYS A 85 7.66 4.83 19.38
C LYS A 85 7.02 5.20 18.04
N GLU A 86 7.54 6.25 17.42
CA GLU A 86 7.32 6.51 16.01
C GLU A 86 7.84 5.35 15.15
N VAL A 87 7.17 5.12 14.02
CA VAL A 87 7.48 4.02 13.09
C VAL A 87 7.41 4.51 11.66
N ASP A 88 8.14 3.87 10.76
CA ASP A 88 7.98 4.11 9.33
C ASP A 88 6.86 3.20 8.84
N MET A 89 5.75 3.81 8.42
CA MET A 89 4.54 3.12 8.02
C MET A 89 4.44 3.10 6.49
N PRO A 90 4.21 1.94 5.85
CA PRO A 90 3.99 1.87 4.41
C PRO A 90 2.80 2.70 3.95
N VAL A 91 2.99 3.45 2.86
CA VAL A 91 1.97 4.26 2.18
C VAL A 91 1.57 3.61 0.86
N ALA A 92 2.53 3.02 0.16
CA ALA A 92 2.29 2.27 -1.06
C ALA A 92 3.13 0.99 -1.09
N TRP A 93 2.57 -0.09 -1.63
CA TRP A 93 3.27 -1.37 -1.79
C TRP A 93 2.73 -2.18 -2.95
N THR A 94 3.46 -3.23 -3.31
CA THR A 94 2.97 -4.30 -4.19
C THR A 94 3.00 -5.65 -3.48
N LYS A 95 2.13 -6.55 -3.94
CA LYS A 95 2.09 -7.95 -3.53
C LYS A 95 1.64 -8.82 -4.70
N PHE A 96 1.96 -10.10 -4.67
CA PHE A 96 1.39 -11.10 -5.58
C PHE A 96 0.34 -11.94 -4.84
N TRP A 97 -0.74 -12.25 -5.54
CA TRP A 97 -1.74 -13.23 -5.09
C TRP A 97 -2.03 -14.21 -6.22
N GLY A 98 -1.56 -15.45 -6.07
CA GLY A 98 -1.49 -16.37 -7.19
C GLY A 98 -0.63 -15.78 -8.33
N ASN A 99 -1.21 -15.67 -9.52
CA ASN A 99 -0.60 -14.97 -10.67
C ASN A 99 -1.04 -13.51 -10.79
N GLY A 100 -1.91 -13.04 -9.87
CA GLY A 100 -2.38 -11.67 -9.81
C GLY A 100 -1.34 -10.73 -9.20
N ARG A 101 -1.42 -9.47 -9.62
CA ARG A 101 -0.58 -8.37 -9.15
C ARG A 101 -1.46 -7.39 -8.37
N VAL A 102 -1.09 -7.15 -7.12
CA VAL A 102 -1.80 -6.27 -6.19
C VAL A 102 -0.94 -5.03 -5.94
N PHE A 103 -1.54 -3.85 -6.11
CA PHE A 103 -0.93 -2.57 -5.79
C PHE A 103 -1.82 -1.84 -4.78
N TYR A 104 -1.23 -1.36 -3.70
CA TYR A 104 -1.90 -0.55 -2.70
C TYR A 104 -1.32 0.87 -2.68
N ASN A 105 -2.19 1.85 -2.43
CA ASN A 105 -1.84 3.22 -2.10
C ASN A 105 -2.84 3.76 -1.07
N SER A 106 -2.37 4.31 0.05
CA SER A 106 -3.22 4.96 1.06
C SER A 106 -3.52 6.43 0.77
N LEU A 107 -2.83 7.05 -0.19
CA LEU A 107 -3.03 8.46 -0.57
C LEU A 107 -4.34 8.65 -1.34
N GLY A 108 -4.95 9.82 -1.21
CA GLY A 108 -6.15 10.21 -1.95
C GLY A 108 -7.44 10.25 -1.12
N HIS A 109 -7.37 10.70 0.13
CA HIS A 109 -8.57 11.03 0.91
C HIS A 109 -9.39 12.13 0.29
N HIS A 110 -8.66 13.14 -0.18
CA HIS A 110 -9.08 14.25 -1.00
C HIS A 110 -8.37 14.13 -2.35
N ASP A 111 -9.05 14.52 -3.42
CA ASP A 111 -8.52 14.51 -4.79
C ASP A 111 -7.44 15.59 -5.00
N ASP A 112 -7.52 16.70 -4.28
CA ASP A 112 -6.55 17.79 -4.31
C ASP A 112 -5.11 17.39 -3.90
N VAL A 113 -4.92 16.20 -3.29
CA VAL A 113 -3.61 15.59 -3.06
C VAL A 113 -2.85 15.40 -4.36
N PHE A 114 -3.54 15.06 -5.46
CA PHE A 114 -2.91 14.85 -6.76
C PHE A 114 -2.51 16.17 -7.44
N ASP A 115 -3.31 17.22 -7.26
CA ASP A 115 -2.98 18.57 -7.75
C ASP A 115 -1.80 19.19 -6.98
N LYS A 116 -1.75 18.96 -5.65
CA LYS A 116 -0.72 19.52 -4.76
C LYS A 116 0.58 18.72 -4.77
N SER A 117 0.50 17.42 -5.04
CA SER A 117 1.62 16.49 -5.03
C SER A 117 1.57 15.61 -6.28
N PRO A 118 2.03 16.11 -7.46
CA PRO A 118 2.00 15.37 -8.73
C PRO A 118 2.73 14.02 -8.68
N GLU A 119 3.71 13.87 -7.79
CA GLU A 119 4.39 12.60 -7.51
C GLU A 119 3.41 11.52 -7.01
N ALA A 120 2.39 11.89 -6.25
CA ALA A 120 1.35 10.98 -5.79
C ALA A 120 0.47 10.48 -6.94
N GLU A 121 0.17 11.36 -7.90
CA GLU A 121 -0.59 11.00 -9.11
C GLU A 121 0.21 10.02 -9.97
N LEU A 122 1.49 10.34 -10.23
CA LEU A 122 2.38 9.49 -11.01
C LEU A 122 2.58 8.11 -10.37
N LEU A 123 2.74 8.06 -9.04
CA LEU A 123 2.81 6.82 -8.27
C LEU A 123 1.53 5.98 -8.45
N MET A 124 0.37 6.62 -8.34
CA MET A 124 -0.92 5.95 -8.49
C MET A 124 -1.14 5.43 -9.91
N GLU A 125 -0.88 6.25 -10.93
CA GLU A 125 -0.98 5.86 -12.35
C GLU A 125 -0.12 4.64 -12.64
N ARG A 126 1.17 4.69 -12.30
CA ARG A 126 2.11 3.60 -12.57
C ARG A 126 1.75 2.33 -11.81
N GLY A 127 1.30 2.46 -10.56
CA GLY A 127 0.83 1.32 -9.78
C GLY A 127 -0.40 0.64 -10.37
N MET A 128 -1.38 1.43 -10.83
CA MET A 128 -2.57 0.90 -11.52
C MET A 128 -2.21 0.19 -12.83
N LEU A 129 -1.34 0.79 -13.66
CA LEU A 129 -0.87 0.18 -14.91
C LEU A 129 -0.12 -1.13 -14.64
N TRP A 130 0.77 -1.13 -13.64
CA TRP A 130 1.49 -2.33 -13.22
C TRP A 130 0.52 -3.43 -12.79
N ALA A 131 -0.48 -3.14 -11.96
CA ALA A 131 -1.47 -4.14 -11.56
C ALA A 131 -2.26 -4.68 -12.78
N ALA A 132 -2.76 -3.79 -13.65
CA ALA A 132 -3.57 -4.13 -14.82
C ALA A 132 -2.86 -5.05 -15.82
N GLU A 133 -1.54 -4.89 -15.96
CA GLU A 133 -0.73 -5.71 -16.87
C GLU A 133 -0.49 -7.16 -16.36
N GLY A 134 -1.02 -7.55 -15.18
CA GLY A 134 -0.75 -8.85 -14.54
C GLY A 134 -0.99 -10.07 -15.44
N LYS A 135 -2.04 -10.05 -16.27
CA LYS A 135 -2.30 -11.12 -17.24
C LYS A 135 -1.21 -11.24 -18.30
N ARG A 136 -0.66 -10.11 -18.78
CA ARG A 136 0.44 -10.10 -19.76
C ARG A 136 1.70 -10.64 -19.11
N TYR A 137 2.03 -10.15 -17.91
CA TYR A 137 3.16 -10.62 -17.12
C TYR A 137 3.12 -12.14 -16.91
N ALA A 138 1.98 -12.69 -16.49
CA ALA A 138 1.82 -14.12 -16.28
C ALA A 138 2.09 -14.95 -17.55
N LYS A 139 1.63 -14.49 -18.72
CA LYS A 139 1.87 -15.16 -20.00
C LYS A 139 3.33 -15.12 -20.42
N GLU A 140 3.96 -13.94 -20.35
CA GLU A 140 5.35 -13.73 -20.75
C GLU A 140 6.33 -14.55 -19.91
N HIS A 141 5.97 -14.80 -18.64
CA HIS A 141 6.77 -15.58 -17.69
C HIS A 141 6.35 -17.05 -17.62
N GLY A 142 5.42 -17.50 -18.48
CA GLY A 142 4.96 -18.90 -18.51
C GLY A 142 4.32 -19.37 -17.20
N LEU A 143 3.69 -18.47 -16.44
CA LEU A 143 3.10 -18.80 -15.14
C LEU A 143 1.80 -19.58 -15.32
N THR A 144 1.75 -20.79 -14.78
CA THR A 144 0.54 -21.63 -14.70
C THR A 144 -0.10 -21.53 -13.31
N THR A 145 -1.26 -22.17 -13.13
CA THR A 145 -1.92 -22.28 -11.81
C THR A 145 -1.50 -23.53 -11.03
N GLU A 146 -0.81 -24.47 -11.66
CA GLU A 146 -0.45 -25.78 -11.09
C GLU A 146 0.30 -25.65 -9.77
N ARG A 147 1.19 -24.64 -9.65
CA ARG A 147 1.96 -24.39 -8.41
C ARG A 147 1.12 -23.96 -7.21
N PHE A 148 -0.15 -23.61 -7.40
CA PHE A 148 -1.06 -23.21 -6.33
C PHE A 148 -2.00 -24.35 -5.91
N GLU A 149 -2.07 -25.42 -6.70
CA GLU A 149 -2.87 -26.59 -6.35
C GLU A 149 -2.27 -27.23 -5.10
N ASN A 150 -3.08 -27.29 -4.04
CA ASN A 150 -2.64 -27.81 -2.76
C ASN A 150 -3.73 -28.71 -2.17
N THR A 151 -3.33 -29.91 -1.76
CA THR A 151 -4.22 -30.89 -1.10
C THR A 151 -4.15 -30.82 0.43
N ALA A 152 -3.29 -29.97 0.97
CA ALA A 152 -3.22 -29.70 2.39
C ALA A 152 -4.53 -29.08 2.88
N LYS A 153 -5.00 -29.54 4.05
CA LYS A 153 -6.11 -28.89 4.74
C LYS A 153 -5.61 -27.62 5.41
N MET A 154 -6.10 -26.49 4.93
CA MET A 154 -6.00 -25.20 5.61
C MET A 154 -7.15 -25.18 6.63
N TYR A 155 -6.85 -25.07 7.93
CA TYR A 155 -7.84 -24.98 9.00
C TYR A 155 -8.00 -23.53 9.46
#